data_AF-A0A1L4BWU9-F1
#
_entry.id   AF-A0A1L4BWU9-F1
#
_cell.length_a   1.000
_cell.length_b   1.000
_cell.length_c   1.000
_cell.angle_alpha   90.00
_cell.angle_beta   90.00
_cell.angle_gamma   90.00
#
_symmetry.space_group_name_H-M   'P 1'
#
loop_
_entity.id
_entity.type
_entity.pdbx_description
1 polymer ?
#
loop_
_entity_poly.entity_id
_entity_poly.type
_entity_poly.pdbx_seq_one_letter_code
_entity_poly.pdbx_strand_id
1 'polypeptide(L)'
;MKHLNRDPVKRQQFFQQLELAGSFTIGKEFEAVDTQSLIENPNEPITEQYNAFVTLAKVYRELERENFGHALEILEPLWQQRNDLVKPYQIEVMKEYLFCHLTLGLHETSIQDEILQDKLFREYLKIKQLETYRMQAAISLWVEYDLNQAQEWISKARDSLKQAPTYADKALNTKLLNFISLKVKQEKAEKITMNGIE
;
A
#
# COMPACT_ATOMS: atom_id res chain seq x y z
N MET A 1 -7.48 6.64 -27.81
CA MET A 1 -7.23 5.55 -28.79
C MET A 1 -6.22 5.87 -29.90
N LYS A 2 -6.18 7.07 -30.51
CA LYS A 2 -5.24 7.35 -31.63
C LYS A 2 -3.74 7.25 -31.29
N HIS A 3 -3.34 7.48 -30.03
CA HIS A 3 -1.94 7.37 -29.59
C HIS A 3 -1.49 5.93 -29.25
N LEU A 4 -2.40 5.08 -28.75
CA LEU A 4 -2.13 3.66 -28.45
C LEU A 4 -1.75 2.84 -29.68
N ASN A 5 -2.19 3.23 -30.88
CA ASN A 5 -1.87 2.52 -32.12
C ASN A 5 -0.46 2.83 -32.67
N ARG A 6 0.24 3.83 -32.13
CA ARG A 6 1.56 4.26 -32.64
C ARG A 6 2.73 3.75 -31.82
N ASP A 7 2.49 3.35 -30.57
CA ASP A 7 3.50 2.81 -29.68
C ASP A 7 3.16 1.36 -29.33
N PRO A 8 3.89 0.37 -29.90
CA PRO A 8 3.60 -1.03 -29.68
C PRO A 8 3.81 -1.45 -28.22
N VAL A 9 4.73 -0.80 -27.48
CA VAL A 9 5.01 -1.13 -26.07
C VAL A 9 3.86 -0.63 -25.19
N LYS A 10 3.42 0.63 -25.36
CA LYS A 10 2.25 1.14 -24.62
C LYS A 10 0.99 0.32 -24.85
N ARG A 11 0.80 -0.19 -26.07
CA ARG A 11 -0.32 -1.08 -26.37
C ARG A 11 -0.22 -2.38 -25.60
N GLN A 12 0.96 -3.00 -25.54
CA GLN A 12 1.18 -4.20 -24.74
C GLN A 12 0.95 -3.94 -23.25
N GLN A 13 1.49 -2.84 -22.72
CA GLN A 13 1.30 -2.44 -21.32
C GLN A 13 -0.17 -2.18 -20.98
N PHE A 14 -0.92 -1.55 -21.88
CA PHE A 14 -2.36 -1.35 -21.71
C PHE A 14 -3.11 -2.69 -21.59
N PHE A 15 -2.85 -3.64 -22.49
CA PHE A 15 -3.49 -4.96 -22.42
C PHE A 15 -3.07 -5.75 -21.18
N GLN A 16 -1.79 -5.68 -20.80
CA GLN A 16 -1.30 -6.28 -19.55
C GLN A 16 -2.03 -5.70 -18.33
N GLN A 17 -2.23 -4.38 -18.28
CA GLN A 17 -2.97 -3.75 -17.18
C GLN A 17 -4.42 -4.26 -17.12
N LEU A 18 -5.09 -4.40 -18.26
CA LEU A 18 -6.45 -4.96 -18.31
C LEU A 18 -6.47 -6.43 -17.88
N GLU A 19 -5.51 -7.23 -18.31
CA GLU A 19 -5.39 -8.65 -17.96
C GLU A 19 -5.14 -8.84 -16.47
N LEU A 20 -4.22 -8.06 -15.90
CA LEU A 20 -3.93 -8.08 -14.46
C LEU A 20 -5.14 -7.61 -13.65
N ALA A 21 -5.77 -6.49 -14.01
CA ALA A 21 -6.96 -6.00 -13.32
C ALA A 21 -8.12 -7.02 -13.38
N GLY A 22 -8.32 -7.66 -14.53
CA GLY A 22 -9.29 -8.75 -14.68
C GLY A 22 -8.94 -9.94 -13.79
N SER A 23 -7.68 -10.37 -13.79
CA SER A 23 -7.18 -11.48 -12.97
C SER A 23 -7.35 -11.23 -11.47
N PHE A 24 -7.03 -10.02 -11.00
CA PHE A 24 -7.22 -9.61 -9.61
C PHE A 24 -8.69 -9.58 -9.21
N THR A 25 -9.59 -9.31 -10.14
CA THR A 25 -11.04 -9.34 -9.90
C THR A 25 -11.54 -10.78 -9.72
N ILE A 26 -11.06 -11.72 -10.53
CA ILE A 26 -11.60 -13.10 -10.60
C ILE A 26 -10.93 -14.09 -9.62
N GLY A 27 -9.93 -13.68 -8.85
CA GLY A 27 -9.37 -14.52 -7.78
C GLY A 27 -7.84 -14.62 -7.73
N LYS A 28 -7.10 -13.91 -8.58
CA LYS A 28 -5.63 -13.88 -8.49
C LYS A 28 -5.18 -12.92 -7.38
N GLU A 29 -4.27 -13.35 -6.53
CA GLU A 29 -3.57 -12.52 -5.53
C GLU A 29 -2.38 -11.78 -6.16
N PHE A 30 -1.89 -10.71 -5.53
CA PHE A 30 -0.67 -10.02 -6.00
C PHE A 30 0.56 -10.92 -5.85
N GLU A 31 0.59 -11.74 -4.80
CA GLU A 31 1.63 -12.74 -4.55
C GLU A 31 1.85 -13.71 -5.73
N ALA A 32 0.80 -14.00 -6.50
CA ALA A 32 0.80 -14.90 -7.65
C ALA A 32 1.22 -14.21 -8.97
N VAL A 33 1.56 -12.92 -8.94
CA VAL A 33 2.09 -12.21 -10.11
C VAL A 33 3.52 -12.66 -10.38
N ASP A 34 3.76 -13.13 -11.60
CA ASP A 34 5.10 -13.32 -12.12
C ASP A 34 5.67 -11.97 -12.55
N THR A 35 6.56 -11.43 -11.73
CA THR A 35 7.10 -10.09 -11.94
C THR A 35 8.12 -10.02 -13.07
N GLN A 36 8.65 -11.17 -13.53
CA GLN A 36 9.62 -11.23 -14.63
C GLN A 36 8.95 -11.14 -16.01
N SER A 37 7.65 -11.47 -16.10
CA SER A 37 6.87 -11.34 -17.34
C SER A 37 6.21 -9.96 -17.50
N LEU A 38 6.35 -9.07 -16.51
CA LEU A 38 5.76 -7.73 -16.58
C LEU A 38 6.52 -6.84 -17.57
N ILE A 39 5.76 -6.23 -18.48
CA ILE A 39 6.26 -5.33 -19.51
C ILE A 39 6.38 -3.91 -18.92
N GLU A 40 7.60 -3.40 -18.89
CA GLU A 40 7.94 -2.00 -18.61
C GLU A 40 8.57 -1.37 -19.85
N ASN A 41 8.34 -0.07 -20.07
CA ASN A 41 9.00 0.68 -21.12
C ASN A 41 10.24 1.36 -20.55
N PRO A 42 11.47 0.88 -20.85
CA PRO A 42 12.69 1.44 -20.27
C PRO A 42 13.02 2.84 -20.80
N ASN A 43 12.35 3.28 -21.87
CA ASN A 43 12.54 4.62 -22.45
C ASN A 43 11.62 5.68 -21.82
N GLU A 44 10.77 5.27 -20.87
CA GLU A 44 9.84 6.15 -20.18
C GLU A 44 10.18 6.20 -18.69
N PRO A 45 9.89 7.33 -18.01
CA PRO A 45 10.13 7.42 -16.59
C PRO A 45 9.27 6.39 -15.84
N ILE A 46 9.71 5.99 -14.65
CA ILE A 46 8.95 5.09 -13.76
C ILE A 46 7.60 5.69 -13.35
N THR A 47 7.45 7.00 -13.47
CA THR A 47 6.22 7.75 -13.18
C THR A 47 5.21 7.77 -14.32
N GLU A 48 5.57 7.26 -15.51
CA GLU A 48 4.60 7.04 -16.59
C GLU A 48 3.53 6.05 -16.13
N GLN A 49 2.26 6.31 -16.47
CA GLN A 49 1.10 5.60 -15.94
C GLN A 49 1.25 4.06 -15.95
N TYR A 50 1.74 3.48 -17.04
CA TYR A 50 1.86 2.03 -17.15
C TYR A 50 3.07 1.48 -16.39
N ASN A 51 4.21 2.19 -16.40
CA ASN A 51 5.37 1.82 -15.60
C ASN A 51 5.06 1.91 -14.09
N ALA A 52 4.36 2.96 -13.67
CA ALA A 52 3.93 3.16 -12.30
C ALA A 52 2.95 2.05 -11.86
N PHE A 53 1.99 1.68 -12.72
CA PHE A 53 1.07 0.57 -12.44
C PHE A 53 1.81 -0.76 -12.20
N VAL A 54 2.75 -1.10 -13.08
CA VAL A 54 3.55 -2.34 -12.96
C VAL A 54 4.41 -2.31 -11.70
N THR A 55 5.04 -1.17 -11.41
CA THR A 55 5.84 -0.99 -10.21
C THR A 55 4.99 -1.17 -8.95
N LEU A 56 3.81 -0.57 -8.88
CA LEU A 56 2.88 -0.74 -7.76
C LEU A 56 2.39 -2.19 -7.64
N ALA A 57 2.16 -2.91 -8.74
CA ALA A 57 1.83 -4.33 -8.68
C ALA A 57 2.97 -5.17 -8.05
N LYS A 58 4.24 -4.82 -8.33
CA LYS A 58 5.42 -5.42 -7.68
C LYS A 58 5.46 -5.09 -6.19
N VAL A 59 5.18 -3.84 -5.81
CA VAL A 59 5.08 -3.43 -4.41
C VAL A 59 4.01 -4.25 -3.67
N TYR A 60 2.80 -4.36 -4.24
CA TYR A 60 1.71 -5.10 -3.61
C TYR A 60 2.00 -6.59 -3.45
N ARG A 61 2.75 -7.18 -4.38
CA ARG A 61 3.26 -8.55 -4.23
C ARG A 61 4.18 -8.69 -3.02
N GLU A 62 5.11 -7.76 -2.82
CA GLU A 62 6.03 -7.80 -1.67
C GLU A 62 5.31 -7.53 -0.35
N LEU A 63 4.34 -6.60 -0.34
CA LEU A 63 3.50 -6.35 0.83
C LEU A 63 2.66 -7.56 1.21
N GLU A 64 2.09 -8.28 0.24
CA GLU A 64 1.33 -9.51 0.48
C GLU A 64 2.19 -10.67 1.01
N ARG A 65 3.51 -10.58 0.81
CA ARG A 65 4.53 -11.48 1.37
C ARG A 65 5.12 -11.00 2.69
N GLU A 66 4.63 -9.87 3.21
CA GLU A 66 5.18 -9.20 4.40
C GLU A 66 6.67 -8.81 4.24
N ASN A 67 7.15 -8.68 3.00
CA ASN A 67 8.51 -8.26 2.69
C ASN A 67 8.61 -6.73 2.60
N PHE A 68 8.36 -6.07 3.73
CA PHE A 68 8.25 -4.61 3.80
C PHE A 68 9.54 -3.87 3.39
N GLY A 69 10.71 -4.46 3.65
CA GLY A 69 12.00 -3.89 3.24
C GLY A 69 12.13 -3.81 1.72
N HIS A 70 11.86 -4.90 1.02
CA HIS A 70 11.92 -4.92 -0.44
C HIS A 70 10.78 -4.11 -1.07
N ALA A 71 9.58 -4.10 -0.47
CA ALA A 71 8.51 -3.20 -0.89
C ALA A 71 8.94 -1.73 -0.82
N LEU A 72 9.64 -1.34 0.25
CA LEU A 72 10.19 0.01 0.41
C LEU A 72 11.25 0.35 -0.65
N GLU A 73 12.17 -0.58 -0.93
CA GLU A 73 13.20 -0.42 -1.98
C GLU A 73 12.57 -0.19 -3.36
N ILE A 74 11.47 -0.89 -3.69
CA ILE A 74 10.75 -0.70 -4.96
C ILE A 74 9.98 0.63 -4.96
N LEU A 75 9.44 1.07 -3.82
CA LEU A 75 8.70 2.33 -3.70
C LEU A 75 9.60 3.57 -3.74
N GLU A 76 10.84 3.49 -3.26
CA GLU A 76 11.72 4.64 -3.09
C GLU A 76 11.88 5.48 -4.38
N PRO A 77 12.18 4.90 -5.56
CA PRO A 77 12.28 5.68 -6.81
C PRO A 77 10.98 6.40 -7.19
N LEU A 78 9.82 5.80 -6.90
CA LEU A 78 8.52 6.43 -7.11
C LEU A 78 8.26 7.56 -6.10
N TRP A 79 8.67 7.39 -4.84
CA TRP A 79 8.57 8.41 -3.81
C TRP A 79 9.38 9.66 -4.16
N GLN A 80 10.62 9.48 -4.61
CA GLN A 80 11.51 10.58 -5.01
C GLN A 80 10.95 11.41 -6.18
N GLN A 81 10.18 10.77 -7.07
CA GLN A 81 9.57 11.40 -8.25
C GLN A 81 8.04 11.55 -8.11
N ARG A 82 7.50 11.46 -6.90
CA ARG A 82 6.04 11.33 -6.69
C ARG A 82 5.23 12.47 -7.28
N ASN A 83 5.78 13.68 -7.33
CA ASN A 83 5.07 14.85 -7.87
C ASN A 83 4.77 14.73 -9.37
N ASP A 84 5.51 13.87 -10.08
CA ASP A 84 5.33 13.60 -11.52
C ASP A 84 4.30 12.48 -11.77
N LEU A 85 3.87 11.77 -10.74
CA LEU A 85 2.83 10.75 -10.85
C LEU A 85 1.45 11.38 -11.04
N VAL A 86 0.56 10.66 -11.70
CA VAL A 86 -0.87 10.99 -11.66
C VAL A 86 -1.42 10.83 -10.24
N LYS A 87 -2.38 11.69 -9.85
CA LYS A 87 -2.90 11.77 -8.48
C LYS A 87 -3.27 10.43 -7.82
N PRO A 88 -3.94 9.48 -8.50
CA PRO A 88 -4.21 8.18 -7.90
C PRO A 88 -2.93 7.49 -7.42
N TYR A 89 -1.88 7.44 -8.25
CA TYR A 89 -0.61 6.81 -7.89
C TYR A 89 0.20 7.60 -6.87
N GLN A 90 0.03 8.93 -6.78
CA GLN A 90 0.60 9.70 -5.68
C GLN A 90 0.10 9.20 -4.32
N ILE A 91 -1.22 8.94 -4.21
CA ILE A 91 -1.83 8.38 -3.00
C ILE A 91 -1.32 6.97 -2.71
N GLU A 92 -1.27 6.10 -3.73
CA GLU A 92 -0.78 4.73 -3.57
C GLU A 92 0.66 4.71 -3.05
N VAL A 93 1.53 5.57 -3.60
CA VAL A 93 2.92 5.67 -3.18
C VAL A 93 3.01 6.24 -1.76
N MET A 94 2.32 7.35 -1.46
CA MET A 94 2.32 7.93 -0.10
C MET A 94 1.87 6.94 0.97
N LYS A 95 0.76 6.23 0.73
CA LYS A 95 0.17 5.35 1.74
C LYS A 95 1.06 4.14 2.02
N GLU A 96 1.58 3.48 0.98
CA GLU A 96 2.39 2.28 1.18
C GLU A 96 3.81 2.61 1.63
N TYR A 97 4.36 3.75 1.20
CA TYR A 97 5.67 4.21 1.66
C TYR A 97 5.63 4.52 3.16
N LEU A 98 4.61 5.26 3.61
CA LEU A 98 4.39 5.48 5.05
C LEU A 98 4.18 4.16 5.79
N PHE A 99 3.35 3.25 5.25
CA PHE A 99 3.10 1.96 5.88
C PHE A 99 4.39 1.13 6.09
N CYS A 100 5.27 1.09 5.09
CA CYS A 100 6.55 0.41 5.19
C CYS A 100 7.47 1.07 6.23
N HIS A 101 7.58 2.40 6.22
CA HIS A 101 8.37 3.17 7.19
C HIS A 101 7.94 2.89 8.63
N LEU A 102 6.63 2.95 8.89
CA LEU A 102 6.06 2.66 10.22
C LEU A 102 6.33 1.21 10.64
N THR A 103 6.11 0.26 9.72
CA THR A 103 6.25 -1.17 10.01
C THR A 103 7.69 -1.58 10.30
N LEU A 104 8.65 -0.98 9.61
CA LEU A 104 10.09 -1.24 9.77
C LEU A 104 10.70 -0.48 10.95
N GLY A 105 9.94 0.38 11.64
CA GLY A 105 10.45 1.20 12.73
C GLY A 105 11.50 2.20 12.29
N LEU A 106 11.44 2.68 11.03
CA LEU A 106 12.39 3.65 10.53
C LEU A 106 12.10 5.01 11.18
N HIS A 107 13.07 5.51 11.95
CA HIS A 107 12.95 6.78 12.69
C HIS A 107 13.19 8.03 11.82
N GLU A 108 12.92 7.94 10.52
CA GLU A 108 12.99 9.08 9.60
C GLU A 108 11.74 9.95 9.76
N THR A 109 11.68 10.66 10.89
CA THR A 109 10.54 11.51 11.28
C THR A 109 10.18 12.53 10.21
N SER A 110 11.16 13.02 9.44
CA SER A 110 10.90 13.97 8.34
C SER A 110 9.98 13.42 7.26
N ILE A 111 10.12 12.15 6.89
CA ILE A 111 9.28 11.52 5.85
C ILE A 111 7.86 11.28 6.39
N GLN A 112 7.77 10.81 7.63
CA GLN A 112 6.48 10.58 8.27
C GLN A 112 5.70 11.88 8.40
N ASP A 113 6.34 12.95 8.89
CA ASP A 113 5.74 14.27 9.03
C ASP A 113 5.35 14.86 7.66
N GLU A 114 6.21 14.70 6.65
CA GLU A 114 5.93 15.15 5.29
C GLU A 114 4.65 14.52 4.72
N ILE A 115 4.49 13.20 4.86
CA ILE A 115 3.30 12.50 4.36
C ILE A 115 2.06 12.85 5.21
N LEU A 116 2.18 12.86 6.54
CA LEU A 116 1.05 13.12 7.44
C LEU A 116 0.54 14.56 7.32
N GLN A 117 1.39 15.53 6.97
CA GLN A 117 1.00 16.91 6.72
C GLN A 117 0.62 17.19 5.26
N ASP A 118 0.83 16.25 4.34
CA ASP A 118 0.44 16.42 2.95
C ASP A 118 -1.09 16.63 2.83
N LYS A 119 -1.50 17.59 2.00
CA LYS A 119 -2.92 17.93 1.85
C LYS A 119 -3.69 16.81 1.16
N LEU A 120 -3.12 16.22 0.12
CA LEU A 120 -3.75 15.16 -0.67
C LEU A 120 -3.90 13.90 0.19
N PHE A 121 -2.88 13.54 0.96
CA PHE A 121 -2.95 12.40 1.89
C PHE A 121 -4.00 12.60 3.00
N ARG A 122 -4.07 13.79 3.61
CA ARG A 122 -5.09 14.09 4.63
C ARG A 122 -6.52 14.05 4.08
N GLU A 123 -6.74 14.46 2.83
CA GLU A 123 -8.05 14.30 2.19
C GLU A 123 -8.38 12.82 1.93
N TYR A 124 -7.39 12.01 1.50
CA TYR A 124 -7.55 10.56 1.37
C TYR A 124 -7.93 9.89 2.70
N LEU A 125 -7.33 10.31 3.81
CA LEU A 125 -7.62 9.76 5.14
C LEU A 125 -9.06 10.01 5.63
N LYS A 126 -9.82 10.90 4.99
CA LYS A 126 -11.25 11.15 5.30
C LYS A 126 -12.19 10.19 4.57
N ILE A 127 -11.70 9.46 3.56
CA ILE A 127 -12.52 8.55 2.76
C ILE A 127 -12.86 7.30 3.60
N LYS A 128 -14.15 6.96 3.66
CA LYS A 128 -14.64 5.82 4.44
C LYS A 128 -14.51 4.52 3.66
N GLN A 129 -13.29 4.03 3.52
CA GLN A 129 -12.97 2.81 2.77
C GLN A 129 -11.91 1.94 3.45
N LEU A 130 -11.83 0.68 3.00
CA LEU A 130 -10.98 -0.37 3.55
C LEU A 130 -9.53 0.09 3.82
N GLU A 131 -8.85 0.57 2.78
CA GLU A 131 -7.44 0.92 2.88
C GLU A 131 -7.20 2.13 3.78
N THR A 132 -8.12 3.09 3.78
CA THR A 132 -8.07 4.24 4.68
C THR A 132 -8.18 3.80 6.14
N TYR A 133 -9.09 2.86 6.45
CA TYR A 133 -9.18 2.30 7.79
C TYR A 133 -7.93 1.49 8.18
N ARG A 134 -7.34 0.72 7.25
CA ARG A 134 -6.05 0.05 7.48
C ARG A 134 -4.95 1.06 7.80
N MET A 135 -4.85 2.17 7.06
CA MET A 135 -3.85 3.20 7.33
C MET A 135 -4.10 3.94 8.64
N GLN A 136 -5.34 4.25 8.98
CA GLN A 136 -5.69 4.80 10.29
C GLN A 136 -5.29 3.86 11.42
N ALA A 137 -5.48 2.54 11.26
CA ALA A 137 -5.02 1.56 12.25
C ALA A 137 -3.49 1.59 12.42
N ALA A 138 -2.74 1.67 11.31
CA ALA A 138 -1.28 1.77 11.34
C ALA A 138 -0.81 3.06 12.05
N ILE A 139 -1.41 4.21 11.71
CA ILE A 139 -1.08 5.51 12.32
C ILE A 139 -1.38 5.48 13.82
N SER A 140 -2.56 5.01 14.23
CA SER A 140 -2.88 4.92 15.66
C SER A 140 -1.95 4.00 16.44
N LEU A 141 -1.46 2.91 15.82
CA LEU A 141 -0.51 2.01 16.45
C LEU A 141 0.88 2.64 16.60
N TRP A 142 1.48 3.10 15.49
CA TRP A 142 2.91 3.44 15.44
C TRP A 142 3.22 4.92 15.64
N VAL A 143 2.26 5.81 15.40
CA VAL A 143 2.44 7.27 15.52
C VAL A 143 1.79 7.77 16.80
N GLU A 144 0.52 7.43 17.02
CA GLU A 144 -0.25 7.94 18.17
C GLU A 144 -0.09 7.07 19.42
N TYR A 145 0.44 5.84 19.27
CA TYR A 145 0.56 4.83 20.32
C TYR A 145 -0.76 4.51 21.06
N ASP A 146 -1.90 4.74 20.38
CA ASP A 146 -3.24 4.44 20.86
C ASP A 146 -3.69 3.06 20.37
N LEU A 147 -3.43 2.07 21.21
CA LEU A 147 -3.76 0.67 20.95
C LEU A 147 -5.27 0.39 20.94
N ASN A 148 -6.10 1.25 21.54
CA ASN A 148 -7.55 1.08 21.51
C ASN A 148 -8.11 1.65 20.21
N GLN A 149 -7.67 2.85 19.83
CA GLN A 149 -8.06 3.45 18.56
C GLN A 149 -7.61 2.61 17.36
N ALA A 150 -6.41 2.04 17.42
CA ALA A 150 -5.93 1.08 16.42
C ALA A 150 -6.87 -0.14 16.27
N GLN A 151 -7.38 -0.69 17.38
CA GLN A 151 -8.33 -1.81 17.34
C GLN A 151 -9.67 -1.44 16.72
N GLU A 152 -10.19 -0.26 17.03
CA GLU A 152 -11.41 0.24 16.41
C GLU A 152 -11.26 0.38 14.89
N TRP A 153 -10.12 0.91 14.44
CA TRP A 153 -9.83 1.03 13.01
C TRP A 153 -9.66 -0.33 12.34
N ILE A 154 -8.99 -1.29 12.98
CA ILE A 154 -8.91 -2.68 12.49
C ILE A 154 -10.31 -3.28 12.34
N SER A 155 -11.21 -3.07 13.30
CA SER A 155 -12.59 -3.56 13.21
C SER A 155 -13.32 -2.97 12.00
N LYS A 156 -13.28 -1.65 11.83
CA LYS A 156 -13.89 -0.96 10.69
C LYS A 156 -13.31 -1.42 9.36
N ALA A 157 -12.01 -1.66 9.29
CA ALA A 157 -11.34 -2.17 8.10
C ALA A 157 -11.82 -3.59 7.77
N ARG A 158 -11.89 -4.49 8.77
CA ARG A 158 -12.40 -5.86 8.60
C ARG A 158 -13.85 -5.89 8.11
N ASP A 159 -14.70 -5.04 8.67
CA ASP A 159 -16.10 -4.91 8.22
C ASP A 159 -16.20 -4.42 6.76
N SER A 160 -15.17 -3.70 6.31
CA SER A 160 -15.07 -3.13 4.96
C SER A 160 -14.42 -4.06 3.92
N LEU A 161 -13.91 -5.24 4.32
CA LEU A 161 -13.26 -6.20 3.41
C LEU A 161 -14.20 -6.73 2.32
N LYS A 162 -15.51 -6.77 2.59
CA LYS A 162 -16.52 -7.21 1.62
C LYS A 162 -16.76 -6.18 0.51
N GLN A 163 -16.32 -4.94 0.69
CA GLN A 163 -16.38 -3.87 -0.32
C GLN A 163 -15.02 -3.65 -1.01
N ALA A 164 -14.05 -4.54 -0.82
CA ALA A 164 -12.79 -4.47 -1.56
C ALA A 164 -13.06 -4.46 -3.08
N PRO A 165 -12.38 -3.59 -3.86
CA PRO A 165 -12.62 -3.48 -5.30
C PRO A 165 -12.31 -4.77 -6.06
N THR A 166 -11.26 -5.48 -5.64
CA THR A 166 -10.83 -6.74 -6.24
C THR A 166 -10.60 -7.83 -5.18
N TYR A 167 -10.49 -9.07 -5.62
CA TYR A 167 -10.10 -10.18 -4.74
C TYR A 167 -8.68 -9.96 -4.21
N ALA A 168 -7.75 -9.51 -5.05
CA ALA A 168 -6.37 -9.21 -4.65
C ALA A 168 -6.32 -8.14 -3.54
N ASP A 169 -7.08 -7.06 -3.67
CA ASP A 169 -7.14 -6.01 -2.64
C ASP A 169 -7.63 -6.57 -1.30
N LYS A 170 -8.64 -7.45 -1.35
CA LYS A 170 -9.16 -8.11 -0.16
C LYS A 170 -8.11 -9.01 0.49
N ALA A 171 -7.41 -9.81 -0.30
CA ALA A 171 -6.38 -10.73 0.18
C ALA A 171 -5.22 -9.97 0.83
N LEU A 172 -4.65 -8.98 0.12
CA LEU A 172 -3.62 -8.09 0.62
C LEU A 172 -4.03 -7.42 1.93
N ASN A 173 -5.16 -6.71 1.95
CA ASN A 173 -5.59 -6.00 3.15
C ASN A 173 -5.91 -6.95 4.31
N THR A 174 -6.37 -8.17 4.05
CA THR A 174 -6.56 -9.18 5.09
C THR A 174 -5.24 -9.53 5.77
N LYS A 175 -4.18 -9.78 4.99
CA LYS A 175 -2.85 -10.09 5.52
C LYS A 175 -2.28 -8.92 6.33
N LEU A 176 -2.32 -7.71 5.76
CA LEU A 176 -1.79 -6.52 6.44
C LEU A 176 -2.58 -6.18 7.71
N LEU A 177 -3.91 -6.32 7.73
CA LEU A 177 -4.70 -6.14 8.95
C LEU A 177 -4.38 -7.20 10.01
N ASN A 178 -4.09 -8.43 9.61
CA ASN A 178 -3.66 -9.48 10.54
C ASN A 178 -2.29 -9.15 11.14
N PHE A 179 -1.36 -8.64 10.34
CA PHE A 179 -0.06 -8.16 10.81
C PHE A 179 -0.21 -7.03 11.86
N ILE A 180 -0.98 -5.97 11.54
CA ILE A 180 -1.23 -4.87 12.48
C ILE A 180 -1.92 -5.39 13.75
N SER A 181 -2.91 -6.28 13.61
CA SER A 181 -3.63 -6.86 14.75
C SER A 181 -2.71 -7.67 15.67
N LEU A 182 -1.75 -8.42 15.11
CA LEU A 182 -0.75 -9.14 15.89
C LEU A 182 0.15 -8.16 16.66
N LYS A 183 0.63 -7.10 16.01
CA LYS A 183 1.45 -6.07 16.65
C LYS A 183 0.72 -5.38 17.80
N VAL A 184 -0.53 -4.96 17.61
CA VAL A 184 -1.36 -4.41 18.69
C VAL A 184 -1.48 -5.36 19.88
N LYS A 185 -1.64 -6.67 19.65
CA LYS A 185 -1.72 -7.67 20.72
C LYS A 185 -0.41 -7.81 21.49
N GLN A 186 0.72 -7.81 20.79
CA GLN A 186 2.06 -7.87 21.39
C GLN A 186 2.29 -6.65 22.31
N GLU A 187 2.06 -5.45 21.79
CA GLU A 187 2.20 -4.19 22.55
C GLU A 187 1.29 -4.13 23.78
N LYS A 188 0.04 -4.62 23.68
CA LYS A 188 -0.87 -4.71 24.83
C LYS A 188 -0.36 -5.67 25.89
N ALA A 189 0.19 -6.82 25.50
CA ALA A 189 0.72 -7.82 26.43
C ALA A 189 1.98 -7.31 27.16
N GLU A 190 2.84 -6.58 26.46
CA GLU A 190 4.04 -5.95 27.03
C GLU A 190 3.66 -4.87 28.06
N LYS A 191 2.70 -3.98 27.75
CA LYS A 191 2.19 -2.99 28.71
C LYS A 191 1.62 -3.62 29.99
N ILE A 192 0.91 -4.75 29.88
CA ILE A 192 0.37 -5.46 31.05
C ILE A 192 1.50 -6.03 31.91
N THR A 193 2.53 -6.59 31.27
CA THR A 193 3.67 -7.20 31.97
C THR A 193 4.49 -6.14 32.71
N MET A 194 4.69 -4.95 32.12
CA MET A 194 5.39 -3.84 32.80
C MET A 194 4.61 -3.28 34.00
N ASN A 195 3.28 -3.18 33.89
CA ASN A 195 2.44 -2.67 34.98
C ASN A 195 2.14 -3.71 36.08
N GLY A 196 2.53 -4.97 35.88
CA GLY A 196 2.32 -6.08 36.84
C GLY A 196 3.55 -6.40 37.70
N ILE A 197 4.62 -5.62 37.60
CA ILE A 197 5.89 -5.79 38.35
C ILE A 197 6.02 -4.75 39.50
N GLU A 198 4.97 -3.94 39.75
CA GLU A 198 4.86 -3.07 40.95
C GLU A 198 4.26 -3.83 42.15
#